data_AF-A0A2M6WIG4-F1
#
_entry.id   AF-A0A2M6WIG4-F1
#
_cell.length_a   1.000
_cell.length_b   1.000
_cell.length_c   1.000
_cell.angle_alpha   90.00
_cell.angle_beta   90.00
_cell.angle_gamma   90.00
#
_symmetry.space_group_name_H-M   'P 1'
#
loop_
_entity.id
_entity.type
_entity.pdbx_description
1 polymer ?
#
loop_
_entity_poly.entity_id
_entity_poly.type
_entity_poly.pdbx_seq_one_letter_code
_entity_poly.pdbx_strand_id
1 'polypeptide(L)'
;MKIIAANRDIGSAAAMTPPLRVLKEENWDVVPMCEEGALAISVFEKGGLTPRTLSKRELNLEEMRRILQSENPSVVIGGVSSFIDSSGRVFKHHTIICKTKSKSL
;
A
#
# COMPACT_ATOMS: atom_id res chain seq x y z
N MET A 1 -5.72 -15.45 1.54
CA MET A 1 -4.53 -14.76 2.11
C MET A 1 -4.74 -13.26 1.92
N LYS A 2 -4.50 -12.44 2.95
CA LYS A 2 -4.77 -10.99 2.87
C LYS A 2 -3.49 -10.18 2.75
N ILE A 3 -3.46 -9.22 1.82
CA ILE A 3 -2.36 -8.31 1.56
C ILE A 3 -2.85 -6.88 1.73
N ILE A 4 -2.14 -6.10 2.53
CA ILE A 4 -2.30 -4.65 2.58
C ILE A 4 -1.13 -4.02 1.81
N ALA A 5 -1.43 -3.13 0.86
CA ALA A 5 -0.42 -2.37 0.13
C ALA A 5 -0.58 -0.87 0.40
N ALA A 6 0.30 -0.30 1.21
CA ALA A 6 0.25 1.11 1.60
C ALA A 6 1.15 1.96 0.68
N ASN A 7 0.54 2.89 -0.06
CA ASN A 7 1.21 3.74 -1.03
C ASN A 7 0.72 5.19 -0.91
N ARG A 8 1.61 6.17 -1.08
CA ARG A 8 1.26 7.61 -0.98
C ARG A 8 1.36 8.36 -2.29
N ASP A 9 2.29 7.99 -3.15
CA ASP A 9 2.56 8.68 -4.40
C ASP A 9 2.13 7.87 -5.64
N ILE A 10 2.02 8.59 -6.76
CA ILE A 10 1.63 8.02 -8.06
C ILE A 10 2.63 6.95 -8.52
N GLY A 11 3.94 7.17 -8.35
CA GLY A 11 4.97 6.28 -8.89
C GLY A 11 4.94 4.92 -8.20
N SER A 12 4.84 4.92 -6.87
CA SER A 12 4.72 3.69 -6.08
C SER A 12 3.40 2.97 -6.34
N ALA A 13 2.28 3.70 -6.47
CA ALA A 13 1.00 3.11 -6.83
C ALA A 13 1.03 2.49 -8.23
N ALA A 14 1.62 3.18 -9.22
CA ALA A 14 1.70 2.71 -10.60
C ALA A 14 2.55 1.43 -10.71
N ALA A 15 3.67 1.38 -9.98
CA ALA A 15 4.51 0.19 -9.94
C ALA A 15 3.83 -1.00 -9.23
N MET A 16 3.00 -0.73 -8.22
CA MET A 16 2.32 -1.76 -7.43
C MET A 16 1.01 -2.24 -8.06
N THR A 17 0.33 -1.44 -8.87
CA THR A 17 -0.97 -1.82 -9.45
C THR A 17 -0.92 -3.13 -10.25
N PRO A 18 0.01 -3.36 -11.20
CA PRO A 18 0.06 -4.62 -11.95
C PRO A 18 0.21 -5.89 -11.08
N PRO A 19 1.17 -6.01 -10.15
CA PRO A 19 1.28 -7.21 -9.32
C PRO A 19 0.09 -7.38 -8.38
N LEU A 20 -0.48 -6.29 -7.84
CA LEU A 20 -1.68 -6.37 -7.00
C LEU A 20 -2.91 -6.87 -7.76
N ARG A 21 -3.04 -6.54 -9.06
CA ARG A 21 -4.09 -7.09 -9.91
C ARG A 21 -3.96 -8.60 -10.12
N VAL A 22 -2.75 -9.08 -10.42
CA VAL A 22 -2.49 -10.52 -10.59
C VAL A 22 -2.89 -11.27 -9.32
N LEU A 23 -2.49 -10.77 -8.15
CA LEU A 23 -2.85 -11.38 -6.87
C LEU A 23 -4.37 -11.38 -6.63
N LYS A 24 -5.07 -10.31 -7.01
CA LYS A 24 -6.54 -10.25 -6.95
C LYS A 24 -7.19 -11.28 -7.90
N GLU A 25 -6.67 -11.44 -9.12
CA GLU A 25 -7.13 -12.44 -10.09
C GLU A 25 -6.89 -13.88 -9.59
N GLU A 26 -5.86 -14.10 -8.78
CA GLU A 26 -5.60 -15.36 -8.07
C GLU A 26 -6.44 -15.54 -6.77
N ASN A 27 -7.45 -14.71 -6.55
CA ASN A 27 -8.32 -14.72 -5.36
C ASN A 27 -7.64 -14.38 -4.02
N TRP A 28 -6.58 -13.56 -4.04
CA TRP A 28 -6.02 -12.99 -2.82
C TRP A 28 -6.84 -11.77 -2.40
N ASP A 29 -7.02 -11.58 -1.09
CA ASP A 29 -7.69 -10.39 -0.56
C ASP A 29 -6.67 -9.23 -0.55
N VAL A 30 -6.74 -8.37 -1.56
CA VAL A 30 -5.80 -7.27 -1.77
C VAL A 30 -6.47 -5.95 -1.42
N VAL A 31 -5.90 -5.25 -0.42
CA VAL A 31 -6.38 -3.95 0.04
C VAL A 31 -5.28 -2.89 -0.15
N PRO A 32 -5.32 -2.12 -1.25
CA PRO A 32 -4.50 -0.92 -1.35
C PRO A 32 -4.96 0.09 -0.30
N MET A 33 -4.03 0.75 0.38
CA MET A 33 -4.29 1.80 1.35
C MET A 33 -3.56 3.08 0.96
N CYS A 34 -4.27 4.20 0.93
CA CYS A 34 -3.73 5.50 0.55
C CYS A 34 -4.18 6.57 1.52
N GLU A 35 -3.39 7.63 1.69
CA GLU A 35 -3.86 8.84 2.36
C GLU A 35 -5.05 9.45 1.58
N GLU A 36 -6.04 9.98 2.29
CA GLU A 36 -7.13 10.73 1.69
C GLU A 36 -6.61 11.87 0.80
N GLY A 37 -7.14 11.97 -0.42
CA GLY A 37 -6.68 12.95 -1.41
C GLY A 37 -5.34 12.62 -2.07
N ALA A 38 -4.71 11.48 -1.74
CA ALA A 38 -3.50 11.05 -2.44
C ALA A 38 -3.78 10.75 -3.92
N LEU A 39 -2.90 11.22 -4.79
CA LEU A 39 -2.99 10.96 -6.23
C LEU A 39 -2.88 9.47 -6.57
N ALA A 40 -2.29 8.67 -5.66
CA ALA A 40 -2.24 7.21 -5.72
C ALA A 40 -3.63 6.55 -5.85
N ILE A 41 -4.69 7.18 -5.30
CA ILE A 41 -6.07 6.66 -5.36
C ILE A 41 -6.48 6.46 -6.82
N SER A 42 -6.32 7.50 -7.64
CA SER A 42 -6.69 7.47 -9.07
C SER A 42 -5.93 6.41 -9.88
N VAL A 43 -4.71 6.05 -9.45
CA VAL A 43 -3.88 5.05 -10.09
C VAL A 43 -4.41 3.64 -9.81
N PHE A 44 -4.79 3.37 -8.55
CA PHE A 44 -5.40 2.10 -8.18
C PHE A 44 -6.77 1.91 -8.82
N GLU A 45 -7.61 2.93 -8.83
CA GLU A 45 -8.95 2.90 -9.43
C GLU A 45 -8.90 2.61 -10.93
N LYS A 46 -8.03 3.30 -11.68
CA LYS A 46 -7.77 3.01 -13.11
C LYS A 46 -7.25 1.58 -13.31
N GLY A 47 -6.58 1.03 -12.31
CA GLY A 47 -6.11 -0.35 -12.27
C GLY A 47 -7.20 -1.38 -11.94
N GLY A 48 -8.44 -0.98 -11.66
CA GLY A 48 -9.50 -1.91 -11.21
C GLY A 48 -9.34 -2.39 -9.77
N LEU A 49 -8.56 -1.66 -8.97
CA LEU A 49 -8.41 -1.87 -7.54
C LEU A 49 -9.14 -0.76 -6.78
N THR A 50 -9.77 -1.10 -5.67
CA THR A 50 -10.50 -0.14 -4.83
C THR A 50 -9.66 0.15 -3.59
N PRO A 51 -8.95 1.30 -3.53
CA PRO A 51 -8.13 1.62 -2.37
C PRO A 51 -9.00 2.00 -1.17
N ARG A 52 -8.61 1.57 0.03
CA ARG A 52 -9.08 2.16 1.28
C ARG A 52 -8.35 3.48 1.50
N THR A 53 -9.10 4.55 1.66
CA THR A 53 -8.56 5.86 2.04
C THR A 53 -8.38 5.93 3.55
N LEU A 54 -7.29 6.55 3.98
CA LEU A 54 -6.94 6.76 5.38
C LEU A 54 -6.86 8.26 5.64
N SER A 55 -7.61 8.70 6.64
CA SER A 55 -7.51 10.06 7.14
C SER A 55 -6.14 10.31 7.79
N LYS A 56 -5.75 11.58 7.95
CA LYS A 56 -4.51 11.94 8.67
C LYS A 56 -4.44 11.36 10.08
N ARG A 57 -5.58 11.19 10.74
CA ARG A 57 -5.66 10.54 12.05
C ARG A 57 -5.30 9.06 11.97
N GLU A 58 -5.76 8.35 10.95
CA GLU A 58 -5.47 6.92 10.74
C GLU A 58 -4.01 6.64 10.35
N LEU A 59 -3.30 7.65 9.82
CA LEU A 59 -1.87 7.55 9.51
C LEU A 59 -0.95 7.61 10.75
N ASN A 60 -1.51 7.82 11.95
CA ASN A 60 -0.72 7.73 13.18
C ASN A 60 -0.35 6.27 13.51
N LEU A 61 0.78 6.06 14.18
CA LEU A 61 1.31 4.71 14.45
C LEU A 61 0.36 3.80 15.25
N GLU A 62 -0.36 4.35 16.22
CA GLU A 62 -1.24 3.57 17.10
C GLU A 62 -2.53 3.16 16.36
N GLU A 63 -3.07 4.06 15.54
CA GLU A 63 -4.24 3.78 14.72
C GLU A 63 -3.90 2.83 13.57
N MET A 64 -2.74 3.01 12.93
CA MET A 64 -2.23 2.05 11.96
C MET A 64 -2.02 0.66 12.58
N ARG A 65 -1.53 0.58 13.83
CA ARG A 65 -1.42 -0.69 14.56
C ARG A 65 -2.81 -1.32 14.76
N ARG A 66 -3.82 -0.54 15.15
CA ARG A 66 -5.21 -1.04 15.30
C ARG A 66 -5.80 -1.52 13.97
N ILE A 67 -5.61 -0.76 12.90
CA ILE A 67 -6.04 -1.14 11.54
C ILE A 67 -5.39 -2.46 11.15
N LEU A 68 -4.05 -2.57 11.26
CA LEU A 68 -3.35 -3.80 10.91
C LEU A 68 -3.74 -4.99 11.80
N GLN A 69 -4.06 -4.78 13.08
CA GLN A 69 -4.58 -5.83 13.95
C GLN A 69 -5.99 -6.29 13.55
N SER A 70 -6.89 -5.33 13.25
CA SER A 70 -8.27 -5.62 12.85
C SER A 70 -8.35 -6.27 11.48
N GLU A 71 -7.53 -5.81 10.53
CA GLU A 71 -7.49 -6.35 9.18
C GLU A 71 -6.77 -7.70 9.15
N ASN A 72 -5.85 -7.95 10.09
CA ASN A 72 -5.04 -9.16 10.20
C ASN A 72 -4.43 -9.60 8.85
N PRO A 73 -3.71 -8.71 8.13
CA PRO A 73 -3.13 -9.06 6.85
C PRO A 73 -2.05 -10.12 7.05
N SER A 74 -1.87 -11.03 6.10
CA SER A 74 -0.75 -11.97 6.08
C SER A 74 0.56 -11.28 5.65
N VAL A 75 0.44 -10.26 4.80
CA VAL A 75 1.56 -9.45 4.30
C VAL A 75 1.17 -7.98 4.27
N VAL A 76 2.09 -7.12 4.70
CA VAL A 76 2.01 -5.67 4.48
C VAL A 76 3.12 -5.27 3.53
N ILE A 77 2.76 -4.58 2.45
CA ILE A 77 3.68 -4.03 1.45
C ILE A 77 3.66 -2.52 1.59
N GLY A 78 4.79 -1.91 1.94
CA GLY A 78 4.98 -0.47 1.94
C GLY A 78 5.73 -0.03 0.69
N GLY A 79 5.15 0.87 -0.09
CA GLY A 79 5.86 1.56 -1.16
C GLY A 79 6.52 2.84 -0.62
N VAL A 80 7.85 2.91 -0.68
CA VAL A 80 8.60 4.14 -0.37
C VAL A 80 9.10 4.66 -1.70
N SER A 81 8.76 5.85 -2.19
CA SER A 81 9.12 6.28 -3.56
C SER A 81 10.42 7.03 -3.79
N SER A 82 10.88 6.85 -5.02
CA SER A 82 11.98 7.54 -5.68
C SER A 82 11.50 8.87 -6.24
N PHE A 83 12.20 9.97 -6.00
CA PHE A 83 12.02 11.20 -6.77
C PHE A 83 13.35 11.62 -7.41
N ILE A 84 13.25 12.34 -8.52
CA ILE A 84 14.39 12.90 -9.24
C ILE A 84 14.39 14.40 -8.97
N ASP A 85 15.48 14.91 -8.40
CA ASP A 85 15.59 16.35 -8.15
C ASP A 85 15.89 17.13 -9.44
N SER A 86 15.81 18.46 -9.38
CA SER A 86 16.13 19.36 -10.50
C SER A 86 17.60 19.29 -10.95
N SER A 87 18.46 18.58 -10.21
CA SER A 87 19.87 18.30 -10.55
C SER A 87 20.10 16.92 -11.17
N GLY A 88 19.03 16.15 -11.41
CA GLY A 88 19.09 14.83 -12.06
C GLY A 88 19.48 13.68 -11.15
N ARG A 89 19.47 13.86 -9.81
CA ARG A 89 19.78 12.78 -8.86
C ARG A 89 18.55 11.95 -8.56
N VAL A 90 18.68 10.63 -8.68
CA VAL A 90 17.62 9.65 -8.36
C VAL A 90 17.74 9.22 -6.90
N PHE A 91 16.73 9.53 -6.10
CA PHE A 91 16.51 8.93 -4.78
C PHE A 91 15.73 7.63 -4.97
N LYS A 92 16.01 6.53 -4.24
CA LYS A 92 15.45 5.19 -4.55
C LYS A 92 14.26 4.76 -3.69
N HIS A 93 13.33 4.08 -4.38
CA HIS A 93 12.11 3.47 -3.88
C HIS A 93 12.44 2.14 -3.16
N HIS A 94 12.17 2.04 -1.86
CA HIS A 94 12.31 0.78 -1.11
C HIS A 94 10.92 0.15 -0.98
N THR A 95 10.76 -1.10 -1.42
CA THR A 95 9.55 -1.87 -1.12
C THR A 95 9.79 -2.68 0.14
N ILE A 96 9.07 -2.37 1.21
CA ILE A 96 9.15 -3.13 2.46
C ILE A 96 8.06 -4.19 2.43
N ILE A 97 8.45 -5.47 2.46
CA ILE A 97 7.51 -6.60 2.55
C ILE A 97 7.64 -7.21 3.94
N CYS A 98 6.59 -7.07 4.75
CA CYS A 98 6.54 -7.64 6.09
C CYS A 98 5.53 -8.79 6.10
N LYS A 99 5.98 -10.02 6.37
CA LYS A 99 5.09 -11.13 6.73
C LYS A 99 4.65 -10.94 8.18
N THR A 100 3.34 -10.93 8.42
CA THR A 100 2.84 -10.82 9.79
C THR A 100 2.97 -12.18 10.49
N LYS A 101 3.32 -12.16 11.78
CA LYS A 101 3.23 -13.36 12.62
C LYS A 101 1.78 -13.51 13.03
N SER A 102 1.11 -14.54 12.54
CA SER A 102 -0.20 -14.93 13.07
C SER A 102 0.02 -15.34 14.53
N LYS A 103 -0.56 -14.62 15.50
CA LYS A 103 -0.66 -15.15 16.86
C LYS A 103 -1.72 -16.23 16.81
N SER A 104 -1.29 -17.49 16.91
CA SER A 104 -2.17 -18.58 17.31
C SER A 104 -2.67 -18.25 18.72
N LEU A 105 -3.98 -17.99 18.84
CA LEU A 105 -4.70 -18.02 20.11
C LEU A 105 -4.85 -19.47 20.56
#